data_AF-A0A452ZXT1-F1
#
_entry.id   AF-A0A452ZXT1-F1
#
_cell.length_a   1.000
_cell.length_b   1.000
_cell.length_c   1.000
_cell.angle_alpha   90.00
_cell.angle_beta   90.00
_cell.angle_gamma   90.00
#
_symmetry.space_group_name_H-M   'P 1'
#
loop_
_entity.id
_entity.type
_entity.pdbx_description
1 polymer ?
#
loop_
_entity_poly.entity_id
_entity_poly.type
_entity_poly.pdbx_seq_one_letter_code
_entity_poly.pdbx_strand_id
1 'polypeptide(L)' 'SDRLNTRNMLKRRHYNIGTNLDCLLCGQHVEETVEHLFFHCTFSKECWRLLNISWTVQGDRLTLVEILKAQHPR' A
#
# COMPACT_ATOMS: atom_id res chain seq x y z
N SER A 1 -19.35 -5.08 0.59
CA SER A 1 -18.80 -5.52 1.88
C SER A 1 -17.41 -6.09 1.62
N ASP A 2 -16.52 -5.27 1.06
CA ASP A 2 -15.41 -5.78 0.21
C ASP A 2 -14.04 -5.37 0.74
N ARG A 3 -13.95 -5.05 2.04
CA ARG A 3 -12.69 -4.68 2.68
C ARG A 3 -11.94 -5.95 3.08
N LEU A 4 -10.87 -6.25 2.36
CA LEU A 4 -9.91 -7.30 2.72
C LEU A 4 -8.89 -6.76 3.72
N ASN A 5 -8.53 -7.58 4.70
CA ASN A 5 -7.43 -7.26 5.63
C ASN A 5 -6.09 -7.56 4.96
N THR A 6 -5.08 -6.69 5.18
CA THR A 6 -3.70 -7.01 4.83
C THR A 6 -3.17 -8.17 5.66
N ARG A 7 -2.14 -8.84 5.16
CA ARG A 7 -1.48 -9.94 5.86
C ARG A 7 -0.97 -9.55 7.24
N ASN A 8 -0.41 -8.34 7.41
CA ASN A 8 -0.01 -7.83 8.73
C ASN A 8 -1.20 -7.76 9.72
N MET A 9 -2.38 -7.33 9.27
CA MET A 9 -3.58 -7.27 10.13
C MET A 9 -4.08 -8.67 10.52
N LEU A 10 -3.98 -9.65 9.62
CA LEU A 10 -4.32 -11.04 9.92
C LEU A 10 -3.31 -11.65 10.90
N LYS A 11 -2.01 -11.41 10.69
CA LYS A 11 -0.91 -11.88 11.57
C LYS A 11 -1.07 -11.39 13.01
N ARG A 12 -1.37 -10.09 13.20
CA ARG A 12 -1.59 -9.50 14.54
C ARG A 12 -2.81 -10.09 15.28
N ARG A 13 -3.72 -10.73 14.56
CA ARG A 13 -4.88 -11.42 15.12
C ARG A 13 -4.68 -12.94 15.22
N HIS A 14 -3.44 -13.41 15.05
CA HIS A 14 -3.05 -14.82 15.16
C HIS A 14 -3.74 -15.76 14.16
N TYR A 15 -4.16 -15.25 12.99
CA TYR A 15 -4.62 -16.11 11.91
C TYR A 15 -3.45 -16.85 11.26
N ASN A 16 -3.68 -18.09 10.82
CA ASN A 16 -2.74 -18.80 9.97
C ASN A 16 -2.78 -18.21 8.55
N ILE A 17 -1.69 -17.55 8.15
CA ILE A 17 -1.54 -16.84 6.87
C ILE A 17 -0.62 -17.59 5.90
N GLY A 18 -0.26 -18.84 6.20
CA GLY A 18 0.67 -19.63 5.41
C GLY A 18 2.14 -19.24 5.61
N THR A 19 3.02 -19.85 4.80
CA THR A 19 4.48 -19.69 4.88
C THR A 19 5.07 -18.82 3.79
N ASN A 20 4.42 -18.72 2.63
CA ASN A 20 4.81 -17.77 1.60
C ASN A 20 4.27 -16.38 1.97
N LEU A 21 5.18 -15.50 2.37
CA LEU A 21 4.88 -14.15 2.81
C LEU A 21 5.24 -13.08 1.76
N ASP A 22 5.50 -13.50 0.53
CA ASP A 22 5.79 -12.58 -0.56
C ASP A 22 4.56 -11.72 -0.87
N CYS A 23 4.81 -10.46 -1.20
CA CYS A 23 3.76 -9.58 -1.69
C CYS A 23 3.29 -10.07 -3.06
N LEU A 24 1.99 -10.35 -3.20
CA LEU A 24 1.43 -10.88 -4.45
C LEU A 24 1.57 -9.92 -5.64
N LEU A 25 1.69 -8.61 -5.37
CA LEU A 25 1.74 -7.59 -6.42
C LEU A 25 3.16 -7.40 -6.99
N CYS A 26 4.20 -7.47 -6.14
CA CYS A 26 5.58 -7.22 -6.58
C CYS A 26 6.52 -8.43 -6.43
N GLY A 27 6.06 -9.54 -5.87
CA GLY A 27 6.87 -10.74 -5.62
C GLY A 27 8.01 -10.55 -4.62
N GLN A 28 8.06 -9.43 -3.91
CA GLN A 28 9.12 -9.17 -2.92
C GLN A 28 8.77 -9.81 -1.57
N HIS A 29 9.77 -10.36 -0.89
CA HIS A 29 9.65 -10.86 0.47
C HIS A 29 9.66 -9.71 1.48
N VAL A 30 8.53 -9.00 1.58
CA VAL A 30 8.34 -7.84 2.44
C VAL A 30 6.97 -7.91 3.10
N GLU A 31 6.86 -7.38 4.31
CA GLU A 31 5.59 -7.38 5.04
C GLU A 31 4.51 -6.59 4.28
N GLU A 32 3.38 -7.26 4.03
CA GLU A 32 2.22 -6.64 3.41
C GLU A 32 1.47 -5.77 4.43
N THR A 33 1.72 -4.47 4.36
CA THR A 33 1.00 -3.41 5.08
C THR A 33 0.22 -2.52 4.09
N VAL A 34 -0.63 -1.63 4.60
CA VAL A 34 -1.30 -0.62 3.76
C VAL A 34 -0.27 0.30 3.11
N GLU A 35 0.76 0.66 3.88
CA GLU A 35 1.88 1.49 3.44
C GLU A 35 2.63 0.82 2.28
N HIS A 36 2.92 -0.48 2.41
CA HIS A 36 3.51 -1.25 1.31
C HIS A 36 2.59 -1.27 0.09
N LEU A 37 1.35 -1.76 0.25
CA LEU A 37 0.45 -1.99 -0.87
C LEU A 37 0.13 -0.74 -1.69
N PHE A 38 0.09 0.45 -1.08
CA PHE A 38 -0.30 1.66 -1.80
C PHE A 38 0.87 2.61 -2.12
N PHE A 39 1.93 2.66 -1.30
CA PHE A 39 2.95 3.71 -1.43
C PHE A 39 4.34 3.16 -1.76
N HIS A 40 4.67 1.95 -1.30
CA HIS A 40 6.04 1.41 -1.45
C HIS A 40 6.17 0.28 -2.49
N CYS A 41 5.10 -0.48 -2.72
CA CYS A 41 5.07 -1.59 -3.68
C CYS A 41 5.43 -1.09 -5.09
N THR A 42 6.35 -1.78 -5.76
CA THR A 42 6.81 -1.40 -7.10
C THR A 42 5.67 -1.43 -8.12
N PHE A 43 4.79 -2.42 -8.02
CA PHE A 43 3.56 -2.48 -8.82
C PHE A 43 2.69 -1.24 -8.63
N SER A 44 2.38 -0.88 -7.38
CA SER A 44 1.50 0.25 -7.10
C SER A 44 2.13 1.59 -7.46
N LYS A 45 3.46 1.74 -7.27
CA LYS A 45 4.19 2.91 -7.76
C LYS A 45 4.03 3.08 -9.27
N GLU A 46 4.08 1.99 -10.02
CA GLU A 46 3.85 2.03 -11.47
C GLU A 46 2.41 2.42 -11.81
N CYS A 47 1.42 1.90 -11.07
CA CYS A 47 0.02 2.34 -11.22
C CYS A 47 -0.14 3.85 -10.98
N TRP A 48 0.47 4.39 -9.92
CA TRP A 48 0.41 5.84 -9.64
C TRP A 48 1.15 6.66 -10.70
N ARG A 49 2.27 6.16 -11.22
CA ARG A 49 3.03 6.81 -12.31
C ARG A 49 2.17 7.00 -13.56
N LEU A 50 1.31 6.04 -13.89
CA LEU A 50 0.37 6.16 -15.02
C LEU A 50 -0.65 7.30 -14.83
N LEU A 51 -0.92 7.68 -13.57
CA LEU A 51 -1.79 8.80 -13.21
C LEU A 51 -1.01 10.11 -13.01
N ASN A 52 0.28 10.13 -13.33
CA ASN A 52 1.21 11.23 -13.03
C ASN A 52 1.30 11.58 -11.53
N ILE A 53 1.09 10.60 -10.66
CA ILE A 53 1.20 10.76 -9.20
C ILE A 53 2.54 10.18 -8.74
N SER A 54 3.32 11.00 -8.03
CA SER A 54 4.55 10.57 -7.37
C SER A 54 4.48 10.90 -5.88
N TRP A 55 4.44 9.86 -5.04
CA TRP A 55 4.45 10.01 -3.59
C TRP A 55 5.84 10.39 -3.08
N THR A 56 5.93 11.42 -2.25
CA THR A 56 7.18 11.74 -1.53
C THR A 56 7.40 10.69 -0.43
N VAL A 57 8.65 10.25 -0.24
CA VAL A 57 9.01 9.25 0.79
C VAL A 57 8.84 9.80 2.22
N GLN A 58 8.66 11.11 2.35
CA GLN A 58 8.56 11.83 3.61
C GLN A 58 7.11 12.31 3.80
N GLY A 59 6.44 11.81 4.84
CA GLY A 59 5.08 12.19 5.23
C GLY A 59 4.25 11.01 5.73
N ASP A 60 3.32 11.26 6.67
CA ASP A 60 2.30 10.29 7.02
C ASP A 60 1.32 10.11 5.85
N ARG A 61 0.72 8.91 5.73
CA ARG A 61 -0.22 8.56 4.66
C ARG A 61 -1.39 9.54 4.57
N LEU A 62 -1.93 10.03 5.70
CA LEU A 62 -3.06 10.96 5.68
C LEU A 62 -2.65 12.29 5.05
N THR A 63 -1.47 12.80 5.44
CA THR A 63 -0.90 14.03 4.88
C THR A 63 -0.68 13.91 3.38
N LEU A 64 -0.15 12.78 2.91
CA LEU A 64 0.06 12.54 1.47
C LEU A 64 -1.27 12.59 0.69
N VAL A 65 -2.31 11.95 1.22
CA VAL A 65 -3.64 11.94 0.59
C VAL A 65 -4.28 13.33 0.61
N GLU A 66 -4.09 14.10 1.67
CA GLU A 66 -4.56 15.49 1.78
C GLU A 66 -3.90 16.39 0.74
N ILE A 67 -2.57 16.30 0.58
CA ILE A 67 -1.83 17.06 -0.44
C ILE A 67 -2.34 16.72 -1.84
N LEU A 68 -2.52 15.43 -2.15
CA LEU A 68 -3.01 15.02 -3.47
C LEU A 68 -4.43 15.56 -3.73
N LYS A 69 -5.32 15.51 -2.73
CA LYS A 69 -6.67 16.08 -2.84
C LYS A 69 -6.65 17.60 -3.08
N ALA A 70 -5.73 18.32 -2.42
CA ALA A 70 -5.58 19.75 -2.62
C ALA A 70 -5.06 20.09 -4.02
N GLN A 71 -4.23 19.23 -4.62
CA GLN A 71 -3.71 19.40 -5.99
C GLN A 71 -4.76 19.07 -7.07
N HIS A 72 -5.73 18.21 -6.75
CA HIS A 72 -6.79 17.79 -7.67
C HIS A 72 -8.19 18.01 -7.06
N PRO A 73 -8.61 19.27 -6.88
CA PRO A 73 -9.96 19.58 -6.44
C PRO A 73 -10.98 19.04 -7.46
N ARG A 74 -12.08 18.48 -6.96
CA ARG A 74 -13.18 17.97 -7.78
C ARG A 74 -13.97 19.09 -8.45
#